data_AF-A0A2E6KFT5-F1
#
_entry.id   AF-A0A2E6KFT5-F1
#
_cell.length_a   1.000
_cell.length_b   1.000
_cell.length_c   1.000
_cell.angle_alpha   90.00
_cell.angle_beta   90.00
_cell.angle_gamma   90.00
#
_symmetry.space_group_name_H-M   'P 1'
#
loop_
_entity.id
_entity.type
_entity.pdbx_description
1 polymer ?
#
loop_
_entity_poly.entity_id
_entity_poly.type
_entity_poly.pdbx_seq_one_letter_code
_entity_poly.pdbx_strand_id
1 'polypeptide(L)'
;YIVQLTESPVNSIVSVQERQSYSDSYATLTTGAYEYALDSGTDSILRTLSSGRYKNWPLGVDAVKVVYTAGYSAIPSDLKLAVLDLVTYYLKDEHKQRQTIAGASLQNQGSTSQNNNVSFPDHIKRVLDLYKNF
;
A
#
# COMPACT_ATOMS: atom_id res chain seq x y z
N TYR A 1 14.84 8.44 12.33
CA TYR A 1 13.69 9.13 12.92
C TYR A 1 12.36 8.87 12.21
N ILE A 2 12.35 8.11 11.10
CA ILE A 2 11.16 7.86 10.28
C ILE A 2 10.72 6.40 10.46
N VAL A 3 9.41 6.16 10.53
CA VAL A 3 8.78 4.84 10.40
C VAL A 3 7.81 4.93 9.22
N GLN A 4 8.09 4.18 8.16
CA GLN A 4 7.24 4.08 6.97
C GLN A 4 6.03 3.19 7.29
N LEU A 5 4.84 3.67 6.98
CA LEU A 5 3.62 2.86 7.06
C LEU A 5 3.45 2.06 5.77
N THR A 6 2.89 0.85 5.91
CA THR A 6 2.75 -0.10 4.81
C THR A 6 1.45 0.08 4.05
N GLU A 7 0.38 0.48 4.74
CA GLU A 7 -0.93 0.70 4.15
C GLU A 7 -1.15 2.18 3.88
N SER A 8 -1.65 2.48 2.68
CA SER A 8 -1.79 3.84 2.16
C SER A 8 -3.05 3.94 1.30
N PRO A 9 -3.67 5.13 1.18
CA PRO A 9 -3.33 6.38 1.88
C PRO A 9 -3.73 6.33 3.36
N VAL A 10 -2.98 6.99 4.24
CA VAL A 10 -3.28 7.03 5.69
C VAL A 10 -4.47 7.97 5.96
N ASN A 11 -5.49 7.46 6.67
CA ASN A 11 -6.67 8.24 7.05
C ASN A 11 -6.52 8.91 8.41
N SER A 12 -6.22 8.10 9.43
CA SER A 12 -6.05 8.62 10.80
C SER A 12 -5.16 7.70 11.63
N ILE A 13 -4.35 8.31 12.50
CA ILE A 13 -3.52 7.61 13.46
C ILE A 13 -4.32 7.42 14.76
N VAL A 14 -4.48 6.16 15.17
CA VAL A 14 -5.20 5.78 16.39
C VAL A 14 -4.27 5.85 17.61
N SER A 15 -3.08 5.28 17.50
CA SER A 15 -2.07 5.35 18.56
C SER A 15 -0.67 5.14 18.02
N VAL A 16 0.29 5.89 18.55
CA VAL A 16 1.71 5.68 18.33
C VAL A 16 2.34 5.37 19.68
N GLN A 17 3.07 4.27 19.76
CA GLN A 17 3.69 3.84 21.00
C GLN A 17 5.13 3.42 20.77
N GLU A 18 5.99 3.67 21.75
CA GLU A 18 7.40 3.25 21.72
C GLU A 18 7.80 2.57 23.03
N ARG A 19 8.82 1.71 22.96
CA ARG A 19 9.47 1.10 24.14
C ARG A 19 10.99 1.09 23.96
N GLN A 20 11.72 1.17 25.07
CA GLN A 20 13.19 1.23 25.05
C GLN A 20 13.82 -0.17 25.03
N SER A 21 13.24 -1.11 25.78
CA SER A 21 13.69 -2.50 25.84
C SER A 21 12.55 -3.48 25.51
N TYR A 22 12.91 -4.71 25.16
CA TYR A 22 11.95 -5.77 24.82
C TYR A 22 10.98 -6.12 25.97
N SER A 23 11.44 -5.96 27.22
CA SER A 23 10.66 -6.21 28.44
C SER A 23 9.81 -5.02 28.89
N ASP A 24 10.03 -3.83 28.33
CA ASP A 24 9.38 -2.61 28.81
C ASP A 24 7.94 -2.52 28.28
N SER A 25 7.08 -1.92 29.09
CA SER A 25 5.74 -1.51 28.66
C SER A 25 5.84 -0.39 27.62
N TYR A 26 4.94 -0.40 26.64
CA TYR A 26 4.83 0.67 25.66
C TYR A 26 4.41 2.01 26.29
N ALA A 27 5.15 3.07 25.99
CA ALA A 27 4.76 4.45 26.26
C ALA A 27 3.99 4.99 25.05
N THR A 28 2.82 5.58 25.30
CA THR A 28 2.00 6.18 24.23
C THR A 28 2.48 7.61 23.96
N LEU A 29 2.77 7.89 22.70
CA LEU A 29 3.16 9.21 22.23
C LEU A 29 1.94 10.02 21.82
N THR A 30 2.06 11.34 21.94
CA THR A 30 0.97 12.28 21.66
C THR A 30 1.40 13.40 20.73
N THR A 31 0.50 13.85 19.87
CA THR A 31 0.69 15.05 19.06
C THR A 31 0.64 16.33 19.91
N GLY A 32 -0.09 16.31 21.04
CA GLY A 32 -0.19 17.45 21.96
C GLY A 32 1.13 17.83 22.63
N ALA A 33 2.01 16.84 22.89
CA ALA A 33 3.37 17.08 23.37
C ALA A 33 4.41 17.16 22.23
N TYR A 34 3.96 17.21 20.96
CA TYR A 34 4.81 17.22 19.76
C TYR A 34 5.80 16.06 19.72
N GLU A 35 5.36 14.87 20.15
CA GLU A 35 6.24 13.70 20.21
C GLU A 35 6.35 12.97 18.86
N TYR A 36 5.34 13.09 18.01
CA TYR A 36 5.39 12.60 16.65
C TYR A 36 4.58 13.50 15.71
N ALA A 37 4.86 13.36 14.42
CA ALA A 37 4.10 13.95 13.34
C ALA A 37 3.85 12.92 12.23
N LEU A 38 2.71 13.01 11.56
CA LEU A 38 2.42 12.26 10.33
C LEU A 38 2.85 13.11 9.14
N ASP A 39 3.69 12.55 8.27
CA ASP A 39 3.92 13.06 6.93
C ASP A 39 2.94 12.40 5.97
N SER A 40 1.94 13.15 5.52
CA SER A 40 0.90 12.67 4.59
C SER A 40 1.40 12.53 3.15
N GLY A 41 2.59 13.05 2.81
CA GLY A 41 3.15 12.89 1.46
C GLY A 41 3.86 11.56 1.27
N THR A 42 4.45 11.04 2.36
CA THR A 42 5.19 9.77 2.36
C THR A 42 4.52 8.68 3.18
N ASP A 43 3.34 8.94 3.77
CA ASP A 43 2.64 8.05 4.70
C ASP A 43 3.58 7.48 5.78
N SER A 44 4.32 8.39 6.43
CA SER A 44 5.34 8.05 7.42
C SER A 44 5.11 8.75 8.76
N ILE A 45 5.49 8.09 9.85
CA ILE A 45 5.54 8.72 11.18
C ILE A 45 6.95 9.21 11.47
N LEU A 46 7.05 10.51 11.74
CA LEU A 46 8.27 11.19 12.16
C LEU A 46 8.28 11.32 13.67
N ARG A 47 9.34 10.87 14.34
CA ARG A 47 9.54 11.12 15.77
C ARG A 47 10.14 12.51 15.99
N THR A 48 9.53 13.28 16.87
CA THR A 48 9.88 14.68 17.13
C THR A 48 10.08 14.96 18.62
N LEU A 49 10.75 16.07 18.91
CA LEU A 49 10.84 16.66 20.24
C LEU A 49 9.84 17.82 20.36
N SER A 50 9.56 18.22 21.60
CA SER A 50 8.79 19.44 21.92
C SER A 50 9.38 20.71 21.30
N SER A 51 10.67 20.70 20.93
CA SER A 51 11.34 21.78 20.21
C SER A 51 11.08 21.80 18.70
N GLY A 52 10.29 20.86 18.17
CA GLY A 52 10.03 20.69 16.73
C GLY A 52 11.17 20.02 15.96
N ARG A 53 12.26 19.64 16.62
CA ARG A 53 13.38 18.92 16.00
C ARG A 53 13.11 17.42 15.93
N TYR A 54 13.70 16.74 14.95
CA TYR A 54 13.63 15.28 14.86
C TYR A 54 14.38 14.59 15.99
N LYS A 55 13.81 13.47 16.46
CA LYS A 55 14.41 12.54 17.41
C LYS A 55 14.44 11.16 16.78
N ASN A 56 15.46 10.36 17.05
CA ASN A 56 15.48 8.98 16.58
C ASN A 56 14.52 8.11 17.39
N TRP A 57 13.88 7.17 16.70
CA TRP A 57 13.13 6.09 17.34
C TRP A 57 14.07 5.23 18.20
N PRO A 58 13.57 4.60 19.28
CA PRO A 58 14.33 3.62 20.02
C PRO A 58 14.76 2.46 19.10
N LEU A 59 15.93 1.90 19.37
CA LEU A 59 16.46 0.77 18.63
C LEU A 59 16.07 -0.53 19.32
N GLY A 60 15.59 -1.51 18.56
CA GLY A 60 15.21 -2.82 19.09
C GLY A 60 14.04 -3.43 18.34
N VAL A 61 13.78 -4.71 18.64
CA VAL A 61 12.64 -5.45 18.07
C VAL A 61 11.32 -4.99 18.70
N ASP A 62 10.33 -4.75 17.84
CA ASP A 62 9.04 -4.11 18.16
C ASP A 62 9.18 -2.85 19.03
N ALA A 63 10.24 -2.06 18.81
CA ALA A 63 10.47 -0.83 19.57
C ALA A 63 9.37 0.21 19.33
N VAL A 64 8.71 0.16 18.16
CA VAL A 64 7.66 1.09 17.76
C VAL A 64 6.42 0.32 17.33
N LYS A 65 5.26 0.75 17.82
CA LYS A 65 3.95 0.23 17.44
C LYS A 65 3.07 1.38 16.98
N VAL A 66 2.55 1.28 15.76
CA VAL A 66 1.61 2.26 15.20
C VAL A 66 0.30 1.54 14.89
N VAL A 67 -0.80 2.07 15.43
CA VAL A 67 -2.15 1.66 15.09
C VAL A 67 -2.78 2.80 14.32
N TYR A 68 -3.27 2.52 13.11
CA TYR A 68 -3.79 3.52 12.20
C TYR A 68 -4.85 2.91 11.29
N THR A 69 -5.61 3.79 10.64
CA THR A 69 -6.56 3.44 9.58
C THR A 69 -6.03 3.99 8.26
N ALA A 70 -6.16 3.22 7.19
CA ALA A 70 -5.70 3.57 5.86
C ALA A 70 -6.69 3.06 4.79
N GLY A 71 -6.55 3.58 3.57
CA GLY A 71 -7.38 3.25 2.41
C GLY A 71 -8.26 4.41 1.97
N TYR A 72 -8.77 4.33 0.75
CA TYR A 72 -9.58 5.40 0.17
C TYR A 72 -10.97 5.49 0.82
N SER A 73 -11.32 6.68 1.33
CA SER A 73 -12.69 6.95 1.81
C SER A 73 -13.74 6.84 0.69
N ALA A 74 -13.36 7.19 -0.54
CA ALA A 74 -14.16 6.97 -1.73
C ALA A 74 -13.23 6.39 -2.81
N ILE A 75 -13.65 5.27 -3.41
CA ILE A 75 -12.82 4.56 -4.40
C ILE A 75 -12.69 5.45 -5.66
N PRO A 76 -11.47 5.80 -6.10
CA PRO A 76 -11.24 6.49 -7.36
C PRO A 76 -11.92 5.75 -8.53
N SER A 77 -12.53 6.48 -9.46
CA SER A 77 -13.37 5.90 -10.52
C SER A 77 -12.60 4.98 -11.47
N ASP A 78 -11.35 5.31 -11.75
CA ASP A 78 -10.40 4.52 -12.53
C ASP A 78 -10.02 3.22 -11.81
N LEU A 79 -9.66 3.30 -10.52
CA LEU A 79 -9.38 2.11 -9.71
C LEU A 79 -10.60 1.19 -9.61
N LYS A 80 -11.79 1.78 -9.44
CA LYS A 80 -13.05 1.05 -9.45
C LYS A 80 -13.27 0.29 -10.76
N LEU A 81 -13.04 0.95 -11.90
CA LEU A 81 -13.17 0.33 -13.21
C LEU A 81 -12.16 -0.82 -13.38
N ALA A 82 -10.90 -0.60 -13.04
CA ALA A 82 -9.86 -1.61 -13.13
C ALA A 82 -10.18 -2.87 -12.31
N VAL A 83 -10.75 -2.72 -11.11
CA VAL A 83 -11.18 -3.85 -10.28
C VAL A 83 -12.36 -4.59 -10.90
N LEU A 84 -13.35 -3.88 -11.45
CA LEU A 84 -14.49 -4.50 -12.14
C LEU A 84 -14.05 -5.27 -13.39
N ASP A 85 -13.12 -4.70 -14.17
CA ASP A 85 -12.54 -5.34 -15.34
C ASP A 85 -11.73 -6.57 -14.93
N LEU A 86 -10.97 -6.49 -13.84
CA LEU A 86 -10.22 -7.63 -13.30
C LEU A 86 -11.13 -8.77 -12.85
N VAL A 87 -12.21 -8.47 -12.14
CA VAL A 87 -13.21 -9.48 -11.73
C VAL A 87 -13.85 -10.11 -12.96
N THR A 88 -14.22 -9.31 -13.96
CA THR A 88 -14.82 -9.79 -15.21
C THR A 88 -13.87 -10.68 -16.01
N TYR A 89 -12.59 -10.30 -16.06
CA TYR A 89 -11.51 -11.05 -16.71
C TYR A 89 -11.36 -12.45 -16.13
N TYR A 90 -11.40 -12.60 -14.81
CA TYR A 90 -11.40 -13.92 -14.17
C TYR A 90 -12.72 -14.66 -14.37
N LEU A 91 -13.86 -13.97 -14.22
CA LEU A 91 -15.19 -14.58 -14.35
C LEU A 91 -15.43 -15.18 -15.74
N LYS A 92 -14.92 -14.53 -16.79
CA LYS A 92 -15.05 -14.98 -18.19
C LYS A 92 -13.94 -15.93 -18.63
N ASP A 93 -13.05 -16.34 -17.74
CA ASP A 93 -11.88 -17.17 -18.06
C ASP A 93 -10.97 -16.54 -19.15
N GLU A 94 -10.96 -15.21 -19.28
CA GLU A 94 -10.16 -14.50 -20.29
C GLU A 94 -8.64 -14.63 -20.04
N HIS A 95 -8.25 -14.99 -18.82
CA HIS A 95 -6.88 -15.38 -18.48
C HIS A 95 -6.42 -16.70 -19.12
N LYS A 96 -7.35 -17.52 -19.62
CA LYS A 96 -7.03 -18.77 -20.31
C LYS A 96 -6.96 -18.50 -21.81
N GLN A 97 -5.78 -18.70 -22.38
CA GLN A 97 -5.59 -18.67 -23.83
C GLN A 97 -6.33 -19.86 -24.47
N ARG A 98 -7.18 -19.59 -25.47
CA ARG A 98 -7.82 -20.64 -26.27
C ARG A 98 -7.10 -20.75 -27.61
N GLN A 99 -6.51 -21.92 -27.86
CA GLN A 99 -5.90 -22.27 -29.14
C GLN A 99 -6.73 -23.35 -29.83
N THR A 100 -7.07 -23.13 -31.10
CA THR A 100 -7.66 -24.15 -31.97
C THR A 100 -6.70 -24.47 -33.11
N ILE A 101 -6.36 -25.74 -33.31
CA ILE A 101 -5.35 -26.20 -34.29
C ILE A 101 -6.07 -27.06 -35.35
N ALA A 102 -6.37 -26.46 -36.50
CA ALA A 102 -6.69 -27.09 -37.81
C ALA A 102 -7.30 -26.04 -38.78
N GLY A 103 -6.70 -24.84 -38.88
CA GLY A 103 -7.21 -23.72 -39.68
C GLY A 103 -7.96 -22.63 -38.88
N ALA A 104 -7.64 -22.46 -37.60
CA ALA A 104 -8.54 -21.86 -36.63
C ALA A 104 -7.91 -20.71 -35.81
N SER A 105 -8.77 -19.78 -35.38
CA SER A 105 -8.44 -18.52 -34.71
C SER A 105 -7.83 -18.69 -33.32
N LEU A 106 -6.86 -17.83 -32.99
CA LEU A 106 -6.42 -17.60 -31.60
C LEU A 106 -7.43 -16.66 -30.93
N GLN A 107 -8.00 -17.07 -29.80
CA GLN A 107 -8.93 -16.25 -29.02
C GLN A 107 -8.35 -16.09 -27.61
N ASN A 108 -8.36 -14.85 -27.09
CA ASN A 108 -7.63 -14.43 -25.88
C ASN A 108 -6.11 -14.59 -26.03
N GLN A 109 -5.53 -13.94 -27.05
CA GLN A 109 -4.08 -13.87 -27.20
C GLN A 109 -3.50 -13.08 -26.02
N GLY A 110 -2.48 -13.65 -25.35
CA GLY A 110 -1.84 -13.05 -24.17
C GLY A 110 -1.46 -11.60 -24.45
N SER A 111 -2.01 -10.68 -23.64
CA SER A 111 -2.06 -9.25 -23.92
C SER A 111 -0.81 -8.48 -23.51
N THR A 112 0.37 -9.09 -23.45
CA THR A 112 1.54 -8.44 -22.86
C THR A 112 2.78 -8.53 -23.74
N SER A 113 3.29 -7.38 -24.16
CA SER A 113 4.60 -7.23 -24.83
C SER A 113 5.76 -6.95 -23.84
N GLN A 114 5.48 -6.93 -22.53
CA GLN A 114 6.42 -6.50 -21.50
C GLN A 114 7.06 -7.70 -20.78
N ASN A 115 8.40 -7.77 -20.78
CA ASN A 115 9.15 -8.84 -20.09
C ASN A 115 8.94 -8.77 -18.56
N ASN A 116 8.81 -9.92 -17.89
CA ASN A 116 8.53 -10.08 -16.45
C ASN A 116 7.15 -9.57 -15.97
N ASN A 117 6.13 -9.56 -16.83
CA ASN A 117 4.80 -9.11 -16.43
C ASN A 117 3.95 -10.25 -15.84
N VAL A 118 3.36 -10.00 -14.66
CA VAL A 118 2.28 -10.83 -14.10
C VAL A 118 1.05 -10.59 -14.98
N SER A 119 0.45 -11.67 -15.49
CA SER A 119 -0.47 -11.74 -16.65
C SER A 119 -1.79 -10.94 -16.60
N PHE A 120 -1.75 -9.63 -16.35
CA PHE A 120 -2.91 -8.75 -16.48
C PHE A 120 -2.95 -8.04 -17.83
N PRO A 121 -4.14 -7.85 -18.41
CA PRO A 121 -4.34 -6.93 -19.53
C PRO A 121 -3.79 -5.53 -19.26
N ASP A 122 -3.20 -4.92 -20.30
CA ASP A 122 -2.51 -3.62 -20.20
C ASP A 122 -3.40 -2.49 -19.63
N HIS A 123 -4.69 -2.48 -19.99
CA HIS A 123 -5.63 -1.47 -19.50
C HIS A 123 -5.87 -1.55 -17.99
N ILE A 124 -5.89 -2.77 -17.42
CA ILE A 124 -6.00 -3.00 -15.97
C ILE A 124 -4.67 -2.68 -15.30
N LYS A 125 -3.57 -3.23 -15.85
CA LYS A 125 -2.23 -3.07 -15.29
C LYS A 125 -1.82 -1.60 -15.16
N ARG A 126 -2.02 -0.80 -16.21
CA ARG A 126 -1.64 0.62 -16.21
C ARG A 126 -2.30 1.37 -15.06
N VAL A 127 -3.56 1.07 -14.75
CA VAL A 127 -4.27 1.70 -13.63
C VAL A 127 -3.68 1.20 -12.31
N LEU A 128 -3.58 -0.12 -12.12
CA LEU A 128 -3.04 -0.69 -10.86
C LEU A 128 -1.61 -0.23 -10.57
N ASP A 129 -0.77 -0.06 -11.59
CA ASP A 129 0.61 0.42 -11.45
C ASP A 129 0.67 1.88 -10.95
N LEU A 130 -0.36 2.72 -11.17
CA LEU A 130 -0.43 4.08 -10.61
C LEU A 130 -0.68 4.09 -9.10
N TYR A 131 -1.30 3.03 -8.58
CA TYR A 131 -1.67 2.89 -7.16
C TYR A 131 -0.70 1.99 -6.39
N LYS A 132 0.33 1.46 -7.05
CA LYS A 132 1.36 0.68 -6.40
C LYS A 132 2.29 1.63 -5.65
N ASN A 133 2.24 1.57 -4.32
CA ASN A 133 3.23 2.24 -3.48
C ASN A 133 4.57 1.48 -3.55
N PHE A 134 5.65 2.26 -3.41
CA PHE A 134 7.04 1.91 -3.71
C PHE A 134 7.50 0.51 -3.26
#